data_AF-A0A165Q3J0-F1
#
_entry.id   AF-A0A165Q3J0-F1
#
_cell.length_a   1.000
_cell.length_b   1.000
_cell.length_c   1.000
_cell.angle_alpha   90.00
_cell.angle_beta   90.00
_cell.angle_gamma   90.00
#
_symmetry.space_group_name_H-M   'P 1'
#
loop_
_entity.id
_entity.type
_entity.pdbx_description
1 polymer ?
#
loop_
_entity_poly.entity_id
_entity_poly.type
_entity_poly.pdbx_seq_one_letter_code
_entity_poly.pdbx_strand_id
1 'polypeptide(L)'
;MFPKCLTVPLLFAATLISSAFSTRSIGDLVSQSRSYVCVIPSSYASSNGTADDSPAIQATFTKCAQDSVIVFSEGVDYNVFSPVTATNLSNVAIAVQGNLHLPQNITYVQSVVNGTSYAAGTGYWFTFSGPQIDFVGSDNVTTGWIYSYGQAWWDANTYPGTGLDNRPHLMSFNTTNGTMQYFKSSKPIGWNVQLLGSNITVTDTIIDAYSTTGSFPFNTDGFDVTATDVKILNSIIYNADDAVAVQSGSHNILFQGGTIGYQTHGMSIGSLGQNQASFANVSNIHFDDITVVNGVYASRFKSWIGGQGLAQNITWSNIRIYNVTFPIFVTQTYINQGGSQTQLENGTVTDRPNNSTVNMQNFTWANFTGTINTFQPGDGSCVTDPCWYNVGLPNLTHTEAIIIECNANNSCQDFQLSDINVFPQTMAQPRVICIDAEAELNLDLGFVCANGTYVPTL
;
A
#
# COMPACT_ATOMS: atom_id res chain seq x y z
N MET A 1 -20.04 41.62 4.17
CA MET A 1 -21.08 40.78 4.79
C MET A 1 -20.97 39.42 4.11
N PHE A 2 -20.16 38.52 4.65
CA PHE A 2 -19.86 37.21 4.06
C PHE A 2 -21.02 36.25 4.36
N PRO A 3 -21.54 35.48 3.37
CA PRO A 3 -22.51 34.45 3.67
C PRO A 3 -21.80 33.26 4.30
N LYS A 4 -22.33 32.83 5.44
CA LYS A 4 -21.87 31.70 6.24
C LYS A 4 -21.93 30.41 5.40
N CYS A 5 -20.82 29.69 5.30
CA CYS A 5 -20.80 28.29 4.88
C CYS A 5 -21.67 27.47 5.84
N LEU A 6 -22.69 26.79 5.32
CA LEU A 6 -23.33 25.68 6.01
C LEU A 6 -22.36 24.50 5.99
N THR A 7 -21.84 24.13 7.15
CA THR A 7 -21.23 22.82 7.39
C THR A 7 -22.34 21.78 7.45
N VAL A 8 -22.45 20.95 6.42
CA VAL A 8 -23.28 19.74 6.44
C VAL A 8 -22.44 18.62 7.08
N PRO A 9 -22.86 18.02 8.20
CA PRO A 9 -22.18 16.84 8.72
C PRO A 9 -22.55 15.66 7.82
N LEU A 10 -21.56 15.08 7.12
CA LEU A 10 -21.74 13.76 6.49
C LEU A 10 -21.86 12.72 7.60
N LEU A 11 -23.10 12.30 7.91
CA LEU A 11 -23.32 11.02 8.57
C LEU A 11 -23.17 9.92 7.52
N PHE A 12 -22.04 9.23 7.52
CA PHE A 12 -21.94 7.92 6.87
C PHE A 12 -22.58 6.87 7.76
N ALA A 13 -23.69 6.29 7.30
CA ALA A 13 -24.24 5.07 7.88
C ALA A 13 -23.34 3.90 7.45
N ALA A 14 -22.45 3.46 8.34
CA ALA A 14 -21.75 2.20 8.17
C ALA A 14 -22.76 1.05 8.36
N THR A 15 -23.18 0.43 7.26
CA THR A 15 -23.86 -0.87 7.31
C THR A 15 -22.86 -1.92 7.75
N LEU A 16 -22.82 -2.21 9.06
CA LEU A 16 -22.14 -3.36 9.63
C LEU A 16 -22.87 -4.63 9.16
N ILE A 17 -22.36 -5.26 8.10
CA ILE A 17 -22.70 -6.66 7.81
C ILE A 17 -21.95 -7.49 8.85
N SER A 18 -22.68 -8.02 9.84
CA SER A 18 -22.12 -8.99 10.77
C SER A 18 -21.92 -10.32 10.05
N SER A 19 -20.80 -10.50 9.37
CA SER A 19 -20.26 -11.85 9.20
C SER A 19 -19.89 -12.37 10.59
N ALA A 20 -20.21 -13.64 10.86
CA ALA A 20 -19.83 -14.30 12.10
C ALA A 20 -18.30 -14.40 12.17
N PHE A 21 -17.64 -13.37 12.69
CA PHE A 21 -16.21 -13.36 12.94
C PHE A 21 -15.94 -14.16 14.21
N SER A 22 -15.17 -15.24 14.07
CA SER A 22 -14.54 -15.88 15.22
C SER A 22 -13.39 -14.98 15.68
N THR A 23 -13.63 -14.18 16.71
CA THR A 23 -12.56 -13.43 17.41
C THR A 23 -11.61 -14.45 18.02
N ARG A 24 -10.39 -14.58 17.50
CA ARG A 24 -9.36 -15.42 18.14
C ARG A 24 -8.83 -14.67 19.36
N SER A 25 -9.31 -15.07 20.54
CA SER A 25 -8.72 -14.67 21.80
C SER A 25 -7.30 -15.23 21.94
N ILE A 26 -6.50 -14.72 22.89
CA ILE A 26 -5.20 -15.35 23.23
C ILE A 26 -5.38 -16.84 23.54
N GLY A 27 -6.52 -17.22 24.14
CA GLY A 27 -6.87 -18.61 24.41
C GLY A 27 -7.02 -19.46 23.15
N ASP A 28 -7.40 -18.87 22.02
CA ASP A 28 -7.51 -19.56 20.72
C ASP A 28 -6.15 -19.66 19.99
N LEU A 29 -5.17 -18.83 20.36
CA LEU A 29 -3.79 -18.91 19.87
C LEU A 29 -2.98 -19.97 20.60
N VAL A 30 -3.33 -20.24 21.87
CA VAL A 30 -2.75 -21.32 22.67
C VAL A 30 -3.41 -22.63 22.27
N SER A 31 -2.76 -23.36 21.38
CA SER A 31 -3.17 -24.70 20.96
C SER A 31 -2.19 -25.76 21.49
N GLN A 32 -2.50 -27.04 21.32
CA GLN A 32 -1.52 -28.12 21.57
C GLN A 32 -0.21 -27.93 20.78
N SER A 33 -0.23 -27.21 19.65
CA SER A 33 0.96 -26.94 18.83
C SER A 33 1.73 -25.68 19.24
N ARG A 34 1.19 -24.81 20.10
CA ARG A 34 1.87 -23.61 20.62
C ARG A 34 1.80 -23.59 22.14
N SER A 35 2.60 -24.47 22.75
CA SER A 35 2.52 -24.78 24.18
C SER A 35 3.24 -23.78 25.08
N TYR A 36 4.14 -22.96 24.52
CA TYR A 36 4.95 -22.03 25.30
C TYR A 36 4.46 -20.58 25.17
N VAL A 37 4.12 -19.92 26.28
CA VAL A 37 3.68 -18.53 26.28
C VAL A 37 4.77 -17.64 26.88
N CYS A 38 5.14 -16.60 26.12
CA CYS A 38 6.18 -15.65 26.47
C CYS A 38 5.63 -14.24 26.52
N VAL A 39 5.39 -13.76 27.73
CA VAL A 39 4.98 -12.38 27.94
C VAL A 39 6.22 -11.49 27.91
N ILE A 40 6.20 -10.48 27.04
CA ILE A 40 7.27 -9.49 26.95
C ILE A 40 7.16 -8.56 28.16
N PRO A 41 8.23 -8.44 28.98
CA PRO A 41 8.25 -7.47 30.06
C PRO A 41 8.43 -6.06 29.49
N SER A 42 7.80 -5.08 30.13
CA SER A 42 8.00 -3.65 29.84
C SER A 42 8.49 -2.91 31.07
N SER A 43 9.39 -1.96 30.84
CA SER A 43 9.83 -0.96 31.81
C SER A 43 9.23 0.41 31.53
N TYR A 44 8.28 0.55 30.59
CA TYR A 44 7.64 1.81 30.24
C TYR A 44 7.05 2.49 31.47
N ALA A 45 6.12 1.83 32.16
CA ALA A 45 5.44 2.43 33.32
C ALA A 45 6.41 2.73 34.48
N SER A 46 7.34 1.81 34.78
CA SER A 46 8.30 1.98 35.88
C SER A 46 9.36 3.05 35.61
N SER A 47 9.60 3.38 34.33
CA SER A 47 10.52 4.43 33.90
C SER A 47 9.84 5.75 33.54
N ASN A 48 8.53 5.89 33.77
CA ASN A 48 7.73 7.01 33.30
C ASN A 48 7.88 7.27 31.78
N GLY A 49 7.87 6.19 30.98
CA GLY A 49 7.86 6.23 29.52
C GLY A 49 9.24 6.49 28.88
N THR A 50 10.34 6.31 29.60
CA THR A 50 11.69 6.67 29.12
C THR A 50 12.62 5.49 28.80
N ALA A 51 12.38 4.32 29.39
CA ALA A 51 13.20 3.14 29.13
C ALA A 51 12.95 2.58 27.73
N ASP A 52 13.99 1.99 27.12
CA ASP A 52 13.90 1.20 25.88
C ASP A 52 13.60 -0.27 26.22
N ASP A 53 12.49 -0.80 25.70
CA ASP A 53 12.08 -2.19 25.87
C ASP A 53 12.60 -3.11 24.75
N SER A 54 13.21 -2.56 23.68
CA SER A 54 13.74 -3.34 22.55
C SER A 54 14.65 -4.51 22.96
N PRO A 55 15.60 -4.37 23.92
CA PRO A 55 16.43 -5.50 24.36
C PRO A 55 15.61 -6.66 24.96
N ALA A 56 14.58 -6.34 25.75
CA ALA A 56 13.72 -7.34 26.36
C ALA A 56 12.81 -8.02 25.32
N ILE A 57 12.31 -7.24 24.35
CA ILE A 57 11.57 -7.74 23.20
C ILE A 57 12.43 -8.73 22.41
N GLN A 58 13.64 -8.32 21.99
CA GLN A 58 14.58 -9.15 21.23
C GLN A 58 14.96 -10.45 21.98
N ALA A 59 15.21 -10.36 23.29
CA ALA A 59 15.49 -11.53 24.11
C ALA A 59 14.30 -12.50 24.16
N THR A 60 13.07 -11.98 24.23
CA THR A 60 11.85 -12.79 24.24
C THR A 60 11.64 -13.51 22.90
N PHE A 61 11.80 -12.81 21.78
CA PHE A 61 11.76 -13.41 20.44
C PHE A 61 12.82 -14.50 20.24
N THR A 62 14.02 -14.30 20.78
CA THR A 62 15.10 -15.30 20.72
C THR A 62 14.76 -16.55 21.53
N LYS A 63 14.24 -16.37 22.74
CA LYS A 63 13.86 -17.46 23.65
C LYS A 63 12.66 -18.27 23.11
N CYS A 64 11.75 -17.60 22.43
CA CYS A 64 10.44 -18.14 22.06
C CYS A 64 10.27 -18.25 20.55
N ALA A 65 11.36 -18.55 19.84
CA ALA A 65 11.35 -18.58 18.38
C ALA A 65 10.56 -19.76 17.78
N GLN A 66 10.14 -20.76 18.57
CA GLN A 66 9.47 -21.95 18.06
C GLN A 66 8.30 -22.38 18.94
N ASP A 67 7.22 -22.84 18.32
CA ASP A 67 6.04 -23.45 18.96
C ASP A 67 5.48 -22.63 20.14
N SER A 68 5.40 -21.32 19.95
CA SER A 68 5.16 -20.36 21.04
C SER A 68 4.11 -19.30 20.72
N VAL A 69 3.63 -18.65 21.77
CA VAL A 69 2.88 -17.40 21.72
C VAL A 69 3.69 -16.32 22.42
N ILE A 70 4.11 -15.29 21.69
CA ILE A 70 4.79 -14.11 22.21
C ILE A 70 3.74 -13.02 22.41
N VAL A 71 3.65 -12.45 23.61
CA VAL A 71 2.56 -11.55 24.01
C VAL A 71 3.10 -10.18 24.41
N PHE A 72 2.67 -9.15 23.69
CA PHE A 72 2.61 -7.78 24.19
C PHE A 72 1.27 -7.62 24.91
N SER A 73 1.30 -7.36 26.21
CA SER A 73 0.12 -7.46 27.07
C SER A 73 -0.83 -6.27 26.90
N GLU A 74 -2.14 -6.53 27.00
CA GLU A 74 -3.15 -5.47 27.00
C GLU A 74 -2.92 -4.49 28.16
N GLY A 75 -3.11 -3.20 27.90
CA GLY A 75 -2.88 -2.14 28.90
C GLY A 75 -1.41 -1.87 29.22
N VAL A 76 -0.48 -2.44 28.45
CA VAL A 76 0.96 -2.19 28.57
C VAL A 76 1.45 -1.45 27.33
N ASP A 77 2.15 -0.35 27.55
CA ASP A 77 2.90 0.36 26.52
C ASP A 77 4.35 -0.14 26.48
N TYR A 78 4.92 -0.22 25.28
CA TYR A 78 6.29 -0.68 25.05
C TYR A 78 7.04 0.35 24.22
N ASN A 79 8.18 0.84 24.71
CA ASN A 79 9.07 1.67 23.90
C ASN A 79 10.00 0.77 23.09
N VAL A 80 9.91 0.82 21.76
CA VAL A 80 10.72 0.00 20.85
C VAL A 80 11.75 0.92 20.19
N PHE A 81 12.79 1.32 20.92
CA PHE A 81 13.73 2.34 20.43
C PHE A 81 14.86 1.80 19.55
N SER A 82 15.03 0.49 19.51
CA SER A 82 15.92 -0.20 18.58
C SER A 82 15.16 -1.20 17.70
N PRO A 83 15.57 -1.42 16.44
CA PRO A 83 14.97 -2.42 15.56
C PRO A 83 14.96 -3.82 16.18
N VAL A 84 13.90 -4.57 15.91
CA VAL A 84 13.69 -5.94 16.39
C VAL A 84 13.76 -6.90 15.20
N THR A 85 14.65 -7.89 15.27
CA THR A 85 14.88 -8.85 14.20
C THR A 85 14.75 -10.27 14.72
N ALA A 86 13.76 -11.01 14.21
CA ALA A 86 13.52 -12.41 14.53
C ALA A 86 13.31 -13.21 13.25
N THR A 87 14.38 -13.81 12.73
CA THR A 87 14.39 -14.48 11.42
C THR A 87 14.33 -16.01 11.47
N ASN A 88 14.32 -16.58 12.68
CA ASN A 88 14.32 -18.02 12.92
C ASN A 88 13.01 -18.47 13.55
N LEU A 89 11.91 -17.76 13.27
CA LEU A 89 10.60 -18.10 13.82
C LEU A 89 10.06 -19.37 13.16
N SER A 90 9.34 -20.21 13.90
CA SER A 90 8.64 -21.36 13.33
C SER A 90 7.41 -21.68 14.18
N ASN A 91 6.23 -21.64 13.58
CA ASN A 91 4.97 -21.90 14.29
C ASN A 91 4.81 -20.98 15.53
N VAL A 92 4.92 -19.66 15.32
CA VAL A 92 4.86 -18.64 16.38
C VAL A 92 3.64 -17.74 16.18
N ALA A 93 2.91 -17.48 17.26
CA ALA A 93 1.94 -16.39 17.32
C ALA A 93 2.56 -15.16 17.99
N ILE A 94 2.44 -13.99 17.37
CA ILE A 94 2.82 -12.69 17.92
C ILE A 94 1.53 -11.96 18.27
N ALA A 95 1.13 -12.04 19.53
CA ALA A 95 -0.07 -11.40 20.05
C ALA A 95 0.23 -9.96 20.49
N VAL A 96 -0.24 -8.97 19.73
CA VAL A 96 -0.02 -7.54 19.99
C VAL A 96 -1.26 -6.92 20.62
N GLN A 97 -1.38 -7.06 21.94
CA GLN A 97 -2.49 -6.49 22.72
C GLN A 97 -2.13 -5.17 23.39
N GLY A 98 -0.83 -4.93 23.65
CA GLY A 98 -0.29 -3.66 24.13
C GLY A 98 0.03 -2.68 23.00
N ASN A 99 0.36 -1.44 23.33
CA ASN A 99 0.78 -0.45 22.34
C ASN A 99 2.31 -0.37 22.24
N LEU A 100 2.83 -0.18 21.04
CA LEU A 100 4.25 -0.10 20.76
C LEU A 100 4.57 1.33 20.27
N HIS A 101 5.60 1.94 20.86
CA HIS A 101 6.02 3.30 20.60
C HIS A 101 7.42 3.32 19.99
N LEU A 102 7.54 3.82 18.76
CA LEU A 102 8.83 4.08 18.13
C LEU A 102 9.44 5.39 18.68
N PRO A 103 10.74 5.64 18.47
CA PRO A 103 11.35 6.91 18.83
C PRO A 103 10.72 8.08 18.09
N GLN A 104 10.47 9.17 18.81
CA GLN A 104 9.91 10.40 18.23
C GLN A 104 10.98 11.32 17.63
N ASN A 105 12.24 11.15 18.01
CA ASN A 105 13.35 12.00 17.55
C ASN A 105 13.86 11.52 16.19
N ILE A 106 13.64 12.32 15.15
CA ILE A 106 14.07 12.04 13.76
C ILE A 106 15.56 11.71 13.69
N THR A 107 16.42 12.55 14.26
CA THR A 107 17.88 12.37 14.20
C THR A 107 18.33 11.10 14.91
N TYR A 108 17.66 10.72 16.00
CA TYR A 108 17.92 9.45 16.68
C TYR A 108 17.58 8.27 15.76
N VAL A 109 16.39 8.24 15.17
CA VAL A 109 16.00 7.19 14.21
C VAL A 109 16.98 7.12 13.04
N GLN A 110 17.34 8.26 12.44
CA GLN A 110 18.32 8.31 11.35
C GLN A 110 19.69 7.78 11.78
N SER A 111 20.12 8.04 13.02
CA SER A 111 21.39 7.51 13.55
C SER A 111 21.38 6.01 13.73
N VAL A 112 20.25 5.45 14.16
CA VAL A 112 20.05 4.00 14.29
C VAL A 112 20.07 3.34 12.92
N VAL A 113 19.31 3.91 11.97
CA VAL A 113 19.24 3.47 10.57
C VAL A 113 20.61 3.54 9.89
N ASN A 114 21.40 4.59 10.11
CA ASN A 114 22.73 4.74 9.49
C ASN A 114 23.83 3.86 10.13
N GLY A 115 23.71 3.51 11.42
CA GLY A 115 24.75 2.81 12.18
C GLY A 115 24.77 1.29 12.01
N THR A 116 23.68 0.72 11.49
CA THR A 116 23.55 -0.70 11.17
C THR A 116 23.92 -0.96 9.71
N SER A 117 24.19 -2.22 9.33
CA SER A 117 24.32 -2.68 7.93
C SER A 117 23.02 -2.54 7.10
N TYR A 118 22.17 -1.57 7.45
CA TYR A 118 21.17 -0.94 6.60
C TYR A 118 21.93 -0.38 5.39
N ALA A 119 22.07 -1.19 4.35
CA ALA A 119 22.50 -0.67 3.06
C ALA A 119 21.49 0.42 2.66
N ALA A 120 21.98 1.65 2.54
CA ALA A 120 21.33 2.80 1.89
C ALA A 120 19.81 2.66 1.69
N GLY A 121 19.02 2.96 2.72
CA GLY A 121 17.57 3.16 2.59
C GLY A 121 16.65 1.92 2.58
N THR A 122 17.09 0.74 3.03
CA THR A 122 16.30 -0.52 2.88
C THR A 122 15.95 -1.31 4.16
N GLY A 123 16.12 -0.76 5.36
CA GLY A 123 15.88 -1.54 6.58
C GLY A 123 14.52 -1.32 7.26
N TYR A 124 14.14 -2.34 8.05
CA TYR A 124 12.85 -2.46 8.73
C TYR A 124 12.99 -2.30 10.25
N TRP A 125 12.02 -1.64 10.88
CA TRP A 125 11.97 -1.56 12.34
C TRP A 125 11.64 -2.91 12.99
N PHE A 126 10.75 -3.68 12.35
CA PHE A 126 10.44 -5.05 12.71
C PHE A 126 10.75 -5.99 11.54
N THR A 127 11.57 -7.00 11.76
CA THR A 127 11.84 -8.05 10.77
C THR A 127 11.42 -9.40 11.34
N PHE A 128 10.34 -9.97 10.80
CA PHE A 128 9.86 -11.30 11.17
C PHE A 128 10.01 -12.24 9.99
N SER A 129 10.73 -13.34 10.20
CA SER A 129 10.95 -14.35 9.15
C SER A 129 10.87 -15.77 9.68
N GLY A 130 10.23 -16.64 8.90
CA GLY A 130 10.11 -18.08 9.14
C GLY A 130 8.69 -18.62 8.89
N PRO A 131 8.49 -19.95 8.88
CA PRO A 131 7.19 -20.54 8.57
C PRO A 131 6.17 -20.36 9.70
N GLN A 132 4.88 -20.32 9.34
CA GLN A 132 3.74 -20.37 10.25
C GLN A 132 3.76 -19.28 11.33
N ILE A 133 4.04 -18.04 10.92
CA ILE A 133 3.95 -16.86 11.78
C ILE A 133 2.53 -16.32 11.72
N ASP A 134 1.89 -16.17 12.87
CA ASP A 134 0.61 -15.46 13.00
C ASP A 134 0.82 -14.16 13.78
N PHE A 135 0.65 -13.01 13.13
CA PHE A 135 0.55 -11.72 13.82
C PHE A 135 -0.91 -11.48 14.20
N VAL A 136 -1.20 -11.26 15.47
CA VAL A 136 -2.57 -11.08 15.97
C VAL A 136 -2.64 -9.86 16.86
N GLY A 137 -3.10 -8.74 16.30
CA GLY A 137 -3.37 -7.52 17.05
C GLY A 137 -4.64 -7.62 17.89
N SER A 138 -4.90 -6.58 18.68
CA SER A 138 -6.14 -6.45 19.43
C SER A 138 -7.31 -6.04 18.54
N ASP A 139 -8.49 -6.61 18.73
CA ASP A 139 -9.74 -6.13 18.11
C ASP A 139 -10.27 -4.85 18.80
N ASN A 140 -9.78 -4.54 20.00
CA ASN A 140 -10.06 -3.30 20.70
C ASN A 140 -9.40 -2.12 19.99
N VAL A 141 -10.20 -1.15 19.53
CA VAL A 141 -9.74 0.03 18.78
C VAL A 141 -8.77 0.94 19.57
N THR A 142 -8.64 0.81 20.89
CA THR A 142 -7.74 1.65 21.71
C THR A 142 -6.38 1.02 22.04
N THR A 143 -6.16 -0.25 21.72
CA THR A 143 -4.94 -0.98 22.10
C THR A 143 -4.32 -1.71 20.90
N GLY A 144 -3.16 -2.34 21.02
CA GLY A 144 -2.55 -3.07 19.89
C GLY A 144 -2.01 -2.17 18.77
N TRP A 145 -1.83 -0.86 19.02
CA TRP A 145 -1.32 0.08 18.03
C TRP A 145 0.20 0.09 17.99
N ILE A 146 0.76 0.23 16.79
CA ILE A 146 2.14 0.67 16.60
C ILE A 146 2.14 2.16 16.26
N TYR A 147 2.62 2.97 17.19
CA TYR A 147 2.80 4.41 17.05
C TYR A 147 4.17 4.74 16.49
N SER A 148 4.22 5.10 15.20
CA SER A 148 5.47 5.39 14.48
C SER A 148 5.87 6.87 14.52
N TYR A 149 4.94 7.76 14.89
CA TYR A 149 5.17 9.20 15.05
C TYR A 149 5.66 9.94 13.78
N GLY A 150 5.21 9.51 12.62
CA GLY A 150 5.55 10.06 11.29
C GLY A 150 5.21 11.53 11.08
N GLN A 151 4.31 12.14 11.87
CA GLN A 151 3.93 13.55 11.70
C GLN A 151 5.14 14.49 11.69
N ALA A 152 6.08 14.32 12.61
CA ALA A 152 7.27 15.16 12.68
C ALA A 152 8.14 15.04 11.41
N TRP A 153 8.16 13.86 10.78
CA TRP A 153 8.89 13.62 9.54
C TRP A 153 8.24 14.30 8.35
N TRP A 154 6.91 14.21 8.26
CA TRP A 154 6.14 14.86 7.20
C TRP A 154 6.23 16.38 7.31
N ASP A 155 6.16 16.92 8.52
CA ASP A 155 6.30 18.36 8.79
C ASP A 155 7.69 18.89 8.43
N ALA A 156 8.73 18.08 8.69
CA ALA A 156 10.12 18.44 8.38
C ALA A 156 10.45 18.33 6.89
N ASN A 157 9.62 17.64 6.09
CA ASN A 157 9.80 17.56 4.65
C ASN A 157 9.26 18.82 3.95
N THR A 158 10.16 19.74 3.59
CA THR A 158 9.81 21.00 2.93
C THR A 158 9.72 20.81 1.42
N TYR A 159 8.71 21.42 0.77
CA TYR A 159 8.61 21.46 -0.69
C TYR A 159 9.92 21.97 -1.36
N PRO A 160 10.38 21.37 -2.47
CA PRO A 160 9.79 20.26 -3.24
C PRO A 160 10.28 18.86 -2.81
N GLY A 161 10.59 18.66 -1.53
CA GLY A 161 11.07 17.38 -1.00
C GLY A 161 10.04 16.26 -1.12
N THR A 162 10.52 15.04 -1.40
CA THR A 162 9.71 13.81 -1.54
C THR A 162 9.86 12.89 -0.33
N GLY A 163 10.07 13.47 0.85
CA GLY A 163 10.39 12.78 2.09
C GLY A 163 11.85 12.96 2.50
N LEU A 164 12.10 12.84 3.80
CA LEU A 164 13.46 12.88 4.35
C LEU A 164 14.22 11.58 4.05
N ASP A 165 15.55 11.70 4.04
CA ASP A 165 16.46 10.55 3.94
C ASP A 165 16.38 9.64 5.18
N ASN A 166 16.73 8.37 5.00
CA ASN A 166 16.88 7.38 6.06
C ASN A 166 15.61 7.15 6.90
N ARG A 167 14.44 7.21 6.24
CA ARG A 167 13.16 6.74 6.80
C ARG A 167 13.14 5.20 6.80
N PRO A 168 12.92 4.55 7.95
CA PRO A 168 12.79 3.09 7.99
C PRO A 168 11.44 2.63 7.43
N HIS A 169 11.41 1.44 6.85
CA HIS A 169 10.16 0.71 6.69
C HIS A 169 9.70 0.21 8.06
N LEU A 170 8.39 0.13 8.31
CA LEU A 170 7.91 -0.33 9.61
C LEU A 170 8.15 -1.83 9.79
N MET A 171 7.73 -2.68 8.86
CA MET A 171 7.77 -4.14 9.04
C MET A 171 8.09 -4.91 7.76
N SER A 172 9.00 -5.88 7.87
CA SER A 172 9.15 -6.99 6.93
C SER A 172 8.51 -8.24 7.55
N PHE A 173 7.51 -8.79 6.87
CA PHE A 173 6.78 -9.97 7.29
C PHE A 173 6.96 -11.09 6.26
N ASN A 174 7.94 -11.95 6.51
CA ASN A 174 8.32 -13.04 5.62
C ASN A 174 7.89 -14.40 6.18
N THR A 175 6.85 -14.99 5.61
CA THR A 175 6.35 -16.26 6.14
C THR A 175 5.71 -17.15 5.08
N THR A 176 5.63 -18.43 5.41
CA THR A 176 4.84 -19.40 4.65
C THR A 176 3.74 -19.96 5.55
N ASN A 177 2.49 -20.00 5.06
CA ASN A 177 1.31 -20.42 5.83
C ASN A 177 1.09 -19.56 7.08
N GLY A 178 1.16 -18.23 6.94
CA GLY A 178 1.03 -17.30 8.06
C GLY A 178 -0.18 -16.38 7.94
N THR A 179 -0.49 -15.69 9.04
CA THR A 179 -1.59 -14.73 9.09
C THR A 179 -1.19 -13.40 9.71
N MET A 180 -1.90 -12.34 9.36
CA MET A 180 -1.83 -11.04 10.03
C MET A 180 -3.25 -10.52 10.26
N GLN A 181 -3.72 -10.56 11.49
CA GLN A 181 -5.07 -10.14 11.85
C GLN A 181 -5.01 -8.93 12.80
N TYR A 182 -5.88 -7.95 12.60
CA TYR A 182 -5.98 -6.74 13.44
C TYR A 182 -4.68 -5.94 13.58
N PHE A 183 -3.83 -5.95 12.54
CA PHE A 183 -2.66 -5.07 12.49
C PHE A 183 -3.11 -3.61 12.52
N LYS A 184 -2.48 -2.79 13.37
CA LYS A 184 -2.81 -1.38 13.52
C LYS A 184 -1.56 -0.51 13.51
N SER A 185 -1.47 0.37 12.52
CA SER A 185 -0.37 1.31 12.35
C SER A 185 -0.87 2.74 12.40
N SER A 186 -0.28 3.54 13.28
CA SER A 186 -0.61 4.97 13.43
C SER A 186 0.58 5.83 13.06
N LYS A 187 0.34 6.77 12.14
CA LYS A 187 1.29 7.75 11.62
C LYS A 187 2.62 7.10 11.23
N PRO A 188 2.64 6.17 10.27
CA PRO A 188 3.87 5.54 9.80
C PRO A 188 4.87 6.59 9.28
N ILE A 189 6.17 6.37 9.48
CA ILE A 189 7.20 7.31 9.00
C ILE A 189 7.26 7.31 7.45
N GLY A 190 7.05 6.14 6.85
CA GLY A 190 6.95 5.87 5.42
C GLY A 190 6.22 4.54 5.24
N TRP A 191 6.82 3.59 4.52
CA TRP A 191 6.24 2.29 4.21
C TRP A 191 5.84 1.49 5.46
N ASN A 192 4.68 0.82 5.41
CA ASN A 192 4.18 0.01 6.51
C ASN A 192 4.72 -1.43 6.45
N VAL A 193 4.11 -2.31 5.65
CA VAL A 193 4.40 -3.75 5.69
C VAL A 193 4.83 -4.24 4.33
N GLN A 194 6.02 -4.82 4.25
CA GLN A 194 6.42 -5.67 3.14
C GLN A 194 6.03 -7.13 3.44
N LEU A 195 5.17 -7.71 2.59
CA LEU A 195 4.78 -9.12 2.63
C LEU A 195 5.69 -9.94 1.72
N LEU A 196 6.31 -10.97 2.29
CA LEU A 196 7.24 -11.89 1.62
C LEU A 196 6.86 -13.34 1.94
N GLY A 197 7.16 -14.25 1.01
CA GLY A 197 6.91 -15.68 1.19
C GLY A 197 5.65 -16.15 0.47
N SER A 198 4.83 -16.99 1.11
CA SER A 198 3.67 -17.60 0.43
C SER A 198 2.53 -18.04 1.34
N ASN A 199 1.31 -18.11 0.80
CA ASN A 199 0.11 -18.50 1.54
C ASN A 199 -0.08 -17.65 2.80
N ILE A 200 -0.31 -16.36 2.60
CA ILE A 200 -0.43 -15.36 3.66
C ILE A 200 -1.85 -14.80 3.64
N THR A 201 -2.52 -14.78 4.79
CA THR A 201 -3.82 -14.12 4.93
C THR A 201 -3.75 -12.96 5.90
N VAL A 202 -3.98 -11.74 5.40
CA VAL A 202 -4.10 -10.51 6.17
C VAL A 202 -5.59 -10.18 6.30
N THR A 203 -6.08 -9.93 7.51
CA THR A 203 -7.48 -9.51 7.72
C THR A 203 -7.62 -8.37 8.73
N ASP A 204 -8.65 -7.55 8.53
CA ASP A 204 -9.15 -6.59 9.52
C ASP A 204 -8.09 -5.58 10.00
N THR A 205 -7.22 -5.15 9.08
CA THR A 205 -6.14 -4.20 9.35
C THR A 205 -6.62 -2.76 9.36
N ILE A 206 -5.98 -1.90 10.18
CA ILE A 206 -6.13 -0.45 10.14
C ILE A 206 -4.76 0.21 9.95
N ILE A 207 -4.60 1.00 8.89
CA ILE A 207 -3.46 1.90 8.69
C ILE A 207 -3.97 3.33 8.64
N ASP A 208 -3.48 4.18 9.54
CA ASP A 208 -3.84 5.59 9.63
C ASP A 208 -2.60 6.48 9.50
N ALA A 209 -2.40 7.04 8.30
CA ALA A 209 -1.39 8.05 8.03
C ALA A 209 -1.97 9.47 7.92
N TYR A 210 -3.10 9.76 8.56
CA TYR A 210 -3.70 11.09 8.50
C TYR A 210 -2.76 12.16 9.09
N SER A 211 -2.54 13.25 8.33
CA SER A 211 -1.75 14.40 8.77
C SER A 211 -2.61 15.40 9.53
N THR A 212 -2.15 15.81 10.71
CA THR A 212 -2.86 16.78 11.56
C THR A 212 -2.43 18.23 11.30
N THR A 213 -1.39 18.45 10.50
CA THR A 213 -0.85 19.79 10.16
C THR A 213 -1.04 20.15 8.69
N GLY A 214 -1.50 19.20 7.87
CA GLY A 214 -1.63 19.35 6.42
C GLY A 214 -0.37 19.01 5.62
N SER A 215 0.75 18.66 6.27
CA SER A 215 1.93 18.12 5.58
C SER A 215 1.62 16.77 4.91
N PHE A 216 2.25 16.50 3.76
CA PHE A 216 1.97 15.29 2.99
C PHE A 216 2.75 14.06 3.52
N PRO A 217 2.08 12.94 3.83
CA PRO A 217 2.70 11.70 4.31
C PRO A 217 3.37 10.86 3.21
N PHE A 218 4.44 11.39 2.60
CA PHE A 218 5.15 10.74 1.49
C PHE A 218 5.46 9.25 1.74
N ASN A 219 5.13 8.38 0.77
CA ASN A 219 5.47 6.95 0.75
C ASN A 219 4.95 6.16 1.95
N THR A 220 3.73 6.47 2.40
CA THR A 220 3.08 5.74 3.49
C THR A 220 2.36 4.48 3.01
N ASP A 221 3.00 3.72 2.13
CA ASP A 221 2.46 2.53 1.49
C ASP A 221 1.87 1.56 2.52
N GLY A 222 0.71 0.98 2.22
CA GLY A 222 0.02 0.06 3.12
C GLY A 222 0.68 -1.32 3.13
N PHE A 223 0.51 -2.04 2.02
CA PHE A 223 1.12 -3.37 1.82
C PHE A 223 1.91 -3.42 0.52
N ASP A 224 3.22 -3.59 0.64
CA ASP A 224 4.10 -3.95 -0.47
C ASP A 224 4.17 -5.47 -0.58
N VAL A 225 3.71 -6.03 -1.70
CA VAL A 225 3.58 -7.48 -1.90
C VAL A 225 4.66 -7.98 -2.85
N THR A 226 5.56 -8.81 -2.32
CA THR A 226 6.56 -9.59 -3.07
C THR A 226 6.45 -11.06 -2.62
N ALA A 227 5.27 -11.64 -2.82
CA ALA A 227 4.85 -12.93 -2.27
C ALA A 227 3.85 -13.65 -3.18
N THR A 228 3.57 -14.93 -2.91
CA THR A 228 2.54 -15.70 -3.64
C THR A 228 1.40 -16.13 -2.73
N ASP A 229 0.21 -16.34 -3.32
CA ASP A 229 -0.96 -16.86 -2.61
C ASP A 229 -1.34 -15.96 -1.41
N VAL A 230 -1.50 -14.67 -1.67
CA VAL A 230 -1.79 -13.66 -0.64
C VAL A 230 -3.25 -13.25 -0.69
N LYS A 231 -3.89 -13.18 0.48
CA LYS A 231 -5.20 -12.57 0.65
C LYS A 231 -5.11 -11.42 1.63
N ILE A 232 -5.58 -10.24 1.24
CA ILE A 232 -5.77 -9.08 2.11
C ILE A 232 -7.27 -8.83 2.17
N LEU A 233 -7.89 -8.86 3.34
CA LEU A 233 -9.34 -8.86 3.48
C LEU A 233 -9.81 -7.83 4.52
N ASN A 234 -10.89 -7.12 4.23
CA ASN A 234 -11.60 -6.26 5.19
C ASN A 234 -10.73 -5.18 5.85
N SER A 235 -9.71 -4.68 5.14
CA SER A 235 -8.75 -3.72 5.68
C SER A 235 -9.16 -2.27 5.40
N ILE A 236 -8.88 -1.38 6.36
CA ILE A 236 -9.03 0.07 6.23
C ILE A 236 -7.63 0.69 6.13
N ILE A 237 -7.33 1.33 5.00
CA ILE A 237 -5.99 1.90 4.73
C ILE A 237 -6.16 3.36 4.30
N TYR A 238 -5.91 4.27 5.24
CA TYR A 238 -5.83 5.70 4.94
C TYR A 238 -4.37 6.13 4.93
N ASN A 239 -3.87 6.39 3.72
CA ASN A 239 -2.49 6.72 3.48
C ASN A 239 -2.32 7.75 2.35
N ALA A 240 -1.08 8.06 2.02
CA ALA A 240 -0.74 9.03 0.98
C ALA A 240 0.26 8.46 -0.04
N ASP A 241 0.12 7.15 -0.33
CA ASP A 241 0.78 6.42 -1.42
C ASP A 241 -0.04 5.14 -1.69
N ASP A 242 0.56 4.08 -2.26
CA ASP A 242 -0.13 2.85 -2.60
C ASP A 242 -0.76 2.17 -1.38
N ALA A 243 -2.06 1.85 -1.44
CA ALA A 243 -2.68 1.07 -0.38
C ALA A 243 -2.21 -0.39 -0.44
N VAL A 244 -2.11 -0.92 -1.66
CA VAL A 244 -1.48 -2.21 -1.98
C VAL A 244 -0.64 -2.03 -3.24
N ALA A 245 0.64 -2.35 -3.18
CA ALA A 245 1.55 -2.35 -4.32
C ALA A 245 2.05 -3.78 -4.58
N VAL A 246 1.66 -4.37 -5.71
CA VAL A 246 2.09 -5.72 -6.09
C VAL A 246 3.33 -5.64 -6.97
N GLN A 247 4.43 -6.23 -6.49
CA GLN A 247 5.73 -6.17 -7.14
C GLN A 247 6.05 -7.48 -7.89
N SER A 248 7.12 -7.42 -8.69
CA SER A 248 7.65 -8.54 -9.46
C SER A 248 7.84 -9.82 -8.63
N GLY A 249 7.52 -10.97 -9.22
CA GLY A 249 7.59 -12.27 -8.57
C GLY A 249 6.30 -12.70 -7.87
N SER A 250 5.30 -11.82 -7.80
CA SER A 250 4.03 -12.10 -7.12
C SER A 250 3.02 -12.83 -8.01
N HIS A 251 2.25 -13.75 -7.40
CA HIS A 251 1.22 -14.53 -8.08
C HIS A 251 0.09 -14.94 -7.13
N ASN A 252 -1.15 -15.03 -7.62
CA ASN A 252 -2.34 -15.38 -6.82
C ASN A 252 -2.58 -14.41 -5.66
N ILE A 253 -2.85 -13.14 -5.98
CA ILE A 253 -3.07 -12.08 -4.99
C ILE A 253 -4.54 -11.67 -5.02
N LEU A 254 -5.17 -11.60 -3.85
CA LEU A 254 -6.52 -11.09 -3.67
C LEU A 254 -6.51 -9.97 -2.63
N PHE A 255 -7.04 -8.80 -2.97
CA PHE A 255 -7.44 -7.78 -1.99
C PHE A 255 -8.94 -7.56 -2.10
N GLN A 256 -9.69 -7.82 -1.02
CA GLN A 256 -11.15 -7.82 -1.04
C GLN A 256 -11.80 -7.15 0.18
N GLY A 257 -12.92 -6.44 -0.04
CA GLY A 257 -13.76 -5.91 1.03
C GLY A 257 -13.14 -4.75 1.81
N GLY A 258 -12.15 -4.07 1.23
CA GLY A 258 -11.39 -3.00 1.87
C GLY A 258 -11.92 -1.60 1.60
N THR A 259 -11.53 -0.67 2.47
CA THR A 259 -11.67 0.77 2.23
C THR A 259 -10.30 1.43 2.23
N ILE A 260 -9.98 2.13 1.15
CA ILE A 260 -8.72 2.84 0.99
C ILE A 260 -8.99 4.33 0.75
N GLY A 261 -8.08 5.22 1.16
CA GLY A 261 -8.34 6.64 0.97
C GLY A 261 -7.35 7.62 1.57
N TYR A 262 -7.87 8.83 1.86
CA TYR A 262 -7.16 10.04 2.32
C TYR A 262 -6.40 10.77 1.19
N GLN A 263 -5.26 10.25 0.76
CA GLN A 263 -4.51 10.72 -0.40
C GLN A 263 -3.86 9.53 -1.14
N THR A 264 -4.51 8.36 -1.05
CA THR A 264 -3.96 7.09 -1.54
C THR A 264 -3.69 7.10 -3.04
N HIS A 265 -2.68 6.35 -3.46
CA HIS A 265 -2.40 6.06 -4.86
C HIS A 265 -3.04 4.75 -5.32
N GLY A 266 -3.94 4.20 -4.50
CA GLY A 266 -4.87 3.15 -4.91
C GLY A 266 -4.26 1.75 -4.81
N MET A 267 -4.78 0.87 -5.67
CA MET A 267 -4.35 -0.51 -5.83
C MET A 267 -3.44 -0.59 -7.05
N SER A 268 -2.14 -0.74 -6.79
CA SER A 268 -1.09 -0.62 -7.79
C SER A 268 -0.47 -1.96 -8.15
N ILE A 269 -0.26 -2.16 -9.45
CA ILE A 269 0.69 -3.12 -9.98
C ILE A 269 1.98 -2.38 -10.34
N GLY A 270 3.09 -2.79 -9.73
CA GLY A 270 4.43 -2.25 -9.96
C GLY A 270 4.91 -1.22 -8.93
N SER A 271 5.97 -0.46 -9.25
CA SER A 271 6.52 -0.30 -10.59
C SER A 271 7.27 -1.54 -11.10
N LEU A 272 6.89 -2.06 -12.27
CA LEU A 272 7.52 -3.24 -12.85
C LEU A 272 8.62 -2.88 -13.87
N GLY A 273 9.65 -3.72 -13.96
CA GLY A 273 10.67 -3.63 -15.01
C GLY A 273 11.72 -2.55 -14.76
N GLN A 274 11.94 -2.13 -13.52
CA GLN A 274 12.97 -1.13 -13.21
C GLN A 274 14.37 -1.63 -13.59
N ASN A 275 14.75 -2.86 -13.27
CA ASN A 275 15.97 -3.47 -13.76
C ASN A 275 15.78 -4.06 -15.16
N GLN A 276 16.41 -3.44 -16.17
CA GLN A 276 16.32 -3.86 -17.57
C GLN A 276 16.88 -5.26 -17.83
N ALA A 277 17.73 -5.77 -16.94
CA ALA A 277 18.34 -7.10 -17.05
C ALA A 277 17.47 -8.22 -16.45
N SER A 278 16.31 -7.91 -15.87
CA SER A 278 15.44 -8.88 -15.21
C SER A 278 14.01 -8.81 -15.73
N PHE A 279 13.39 -9.98 -15.88
CA PHE A 279 11.97 -10.06 -16.24
C PHE A 279 11.13 -9.77 -15.00
N ALA A 280 10.27 -8.75 -15.11
CA ALA A 280 9.31 -8.40 -14.08
C ALA A 280 7.97 -9.07 -14.39
N ASN A 281 7.67 -10.14 -13.67
CA ASN A 281 6.49 -10.95 -13.91
C ASN A 281 5.53 -10.90 -12.73
N VAL A 282 4.25 -10.73 -13.03
CA VAL A 282 3.15 -10.86 -12.06
C VAL A 282 1.95 -11.52 -12.71
N SER A 283 1.16 -12.30 -11.97
CA SER A 283 -0.04 -12.90 -12.55
C SER A 283 -1.11 -13.28 -11.55
N ASN A 284 -2.34 -13.45 -12.03
CA ASN A 284 -3.50 -13.84 -11.21
C ASN A 284 -3.70 -12.92 -10.02
N ILE A 285 -4.02 -11.66 -10.30
CA ILE A 285 -4.23 -10.63 -9.29
C ILE A 285 -5.66 -10.14 -9.37
N HIS A 286 -6.34 -10.08 -8.23
CA HIS A 286 -7.73 -9.65 -8.15
C HIS A 286 -7.91 -8.64 -7.02
N PHE A 287 -8.38 -7.45 -7.38
CA PHE A 287 -8.87 -6.45 -6.46
C PHE A 287 -10.40 -6.42 -6.56
N ASP A 288 -11.11 -6.69 -5.47
CA ASP A 288 -12.56 -6.88 -5.50
C ASP A 288 -13.28 -6.18 -4.34
N ASP A 289 -14.43 -5.57 -4.62
CA ASP A 289 -15.28 -4.94 -3.60
C ASP A 289 -14.52 -3.91 -2.74
N ILE A 290 -13.85 -2.98 -3.41
CA ILE A 290 -13.04 -1.94 -2.75
C ILE A 290 -13.72 -0.58 -2.86
N THR A 291 -13.74 0.14 -1.74
CA THR A 291 -14.13 1.55 -1.71
C THR A 291 -12.89 2.45 -1.65
N VAL A 292 -12.77 3.37 -2.60
CA VAL A 292 -11.67 4.35 -2.69
C VAL A 292 -12.22 5.74 -2.39
N VAL A 293 -11.66 6.44 -1.40
CA VAL A 293 -12.12 7.78 -0.98
C VAL A 293 -10.96 8.77 -0.99
N ASN A 294 -11.06 9.86 -1.76
CA ASN A 294 -10.00 10.87 -1.87
C ASN A 294 -8.67 10.26 -2.34
N GLY A 295 -8.68 9.56 -3.47
CA GLY A 295 -7.49 8.96 -4.06
C GLY A 295 -6.96 9.73 -5.27
N VAL A 296 -5.67 9.61 -5.54
CA VAL A 296 -5.14 9.96 -6.87
C VAL A 296 -5.61 8.94 -7.89
N TYR A 297 -5.48 7.66 -7.55
CA TYR A 297 -5.89 6.54 -8.39
C TYR A 297 -6.82 5.60 -7.64
N ALA A 298 -7.66 4.85 -8.37
CA ALA A 298 -8.30 3.66 -7.82
C ALA A 298 -7.54 2.40 -8.26
N SER A 299 -7.50 2.12 -9.56
CA SER A 299 -6.66 1.07 -10.14
C SER A 299 -5.47 1.69 -10.87
N ARG A 300 -4.26 1.22 -10.58
CA ARG A 300 -3.03 1.70 -11.22
C ARG A 300 -2.16 0.56 -11.73
N PHE A 301 -1.69 0.67 -12.95
CA PHE A 301 -0.56 -0.11 -13.46
C PHE A 301 0.59 0.84 -13.80
N LYS A 302 1.80 0.51 -13.36
CA LYS A 302 3.02 1.28 -13.64
C LYS A 302 4.18 0.35 -14.04
N SER A 303 4.74 0.55 -15.23
CA SER A 303 6.00 -0.08 -15.63
C SER A 303 6.96 0.90 -16.27
N TRP A 304 8.26 0.59 -16.18
CA TRP A 304 9.33 1.41 -16.72
C TRP A 304 9.57 1.14 -18.21
N ILE A 305 9.88 2.18 -18.98
CA ILE A 305 10.46 2.06 -20.34
C ILE A 305 11.71 1.17 -20.28
N GLY A 306 11.94 0.34 -21.29
CA GLY A 306 13.07 -0.58 -21.33
C GLY A 306 12.94 -1.76 -20.35
N GLY A 307 11.84 -1.84 -19.61
CA GLY A 307 11.50 -2.99 -18.78
C GLY A 307 11.17 -4.20 -19.65
N GLN A 308 11.23 -5.39 -19.06
CA GLN A 308 10.87 -6.64 -19.72
C GLN A 308 10.06 -7.49 -18.75
N GLY A 309 9.15 -8.33 -19.25
CA GLY A 309 8.31 -9.16 -18.40
C GLY A 309 6.89 -9.33 -18.92
N LEU A 310 6.07 -9.96 -18.09
CA LEU A 310 4.66 -10.19 -18.35
C LEU A 310 3.85 -9.97 -17.06
N ALA A 311 2.91 -9.03 -17.13
CA ALA A 311 1.78 -8.93 -16.21
C ALA A 311 0.58 -9.58 -16.88
N GLN A 312 -0.06 -10.58 -16.25
CA GLN A 312 -1.14 -11.31 -16.88
C GLN A 312 -2.28 -11.70 -15.93
N ASN A 313 -3.52 -11.68 -16.43
CA ASN A 313 -4.71 -12.10 -15.69
C ASN A 313 -4.90 -11.26 -14.42
N ILE A 314 -5.16 -9.97 -14.64
CA ILE A 314 -5.31 -8.98 -13.57
C ILE A 314 -6.70 -8.36 -13.67
N THR A 315 -7.43 -8.36 -12.56
CA THR A 315 -8.80 -7.86 -12.49
C THR A 315 -8.95 -6.83 -11.36
N TRP A 316 -9.56 -5.69 -11.68
CA TRP A 316 -10.20 -4.83 -10.70
C TRP A 316 -11.72 -4.91 -10.92
N SER A 317 -12.47 -5.34 -9.90
CA SER A 317 -13.93 -5.44 -9.99
C SER A 317 -14.66 -4.89 -8.77
N ASN A 318 -15.88 -4.40 -8.98
CA ASN A 318 -16.76 -3.91 -7.90
C ASN A 318 -16.13 -2.73 -7.13
N ILE A 319 -15.59 -1.75 -7.87
CA ILE A 319 -14.84 -0.63 -7.30
C ILE A 319 -15.74 0.59 -7.15
N ARG A 320 -15.85 1.11 -5.92
CA ARG A 320 -16.61 2.32 -5.61
C ARG A 320 -15.66 3.48 -5.37
N ILE A 321 -15.76 4.54 -6.16
CA ILE A 321 -14.87 5.69 -6.07
C ILE A 321 -15.61 6.93 -5.58
N TYR A 322 -15.00 7.63 -4.62
CA TYR A 322 -15.51 8.90 -4.12
C TYR A 322 -14.37 9.91 -4.15
N ASN A 323 -14.49 10.92 -5.01
CA ASN A 323 -13.47 11.96 -5.14
C ASN A 323 -12.10 11.37 -5.54
N VAL A 324 -12.02 10.63 -6.65
CA VAL A 324 -10.76 10.05 -7.16
C VAL A 324 -10.30 10.75 -8.44
N THR A 325 -9.02 11.14 -8.56
CA THR A 325 -8.54 11.96 -9.69
C THR A 325 -8.48 11.18 -11.00
N PHE A 326 -7.91 9.97 -10.99
CA PHE A 326 -7.76 9.10 -12.15
C PHE A 326 -8.24 7.68 -11.79
N PRO A 327 -9.53 7.35 -12.02
CA PRO A 327 -10.08 6.06 -11.59
C PRO A 327 -9.30 4.85 -12.14
N ILE A 328 -9.07 4.82 -13.45
CA ILE A 328 -8.32 3.77 -14.13
C ILE A 328 -7.10 4.39 -14.81
N PHE A 329 -5.90 3.98 -14.38
CA PHE A 329 -4.66 4.55 -14.86
C PHE A 329 -3.61 3.48 -15.18
N VAL A 330 -3.24 3.38 -16.45
CA VAL A 330 -2.16 2.52 -16.93
C VAL A 330 -1.08 3.41 -17.53
N THR A 331 0.16 3.25 -17.05
CA THR A 331 1.35 3.86 -17.64
C THR A 331 2.45 2.82 -17.81
N GLN A 332 3.04 2.79 -19.01
CA GLN A 332 4.26 2.05 -19.32
C GLN A 332 5.48 2.95 -19.53
N THR A 333 5.36 4.24 -19.18
CA THR A 333 6.42 5.24 -19.22
C THR A 333 6.79 5.76 -17.83
N TYR A 334 6.53 4.95 -16.81
CA TYR A 334 6.69 5.33 -15.41
C TYR A 334 8.09 5.87 -15.12
N ILE A 335 8.12 6.98 -14.40
CA ILE A 335 9.31 7.59 -13.83
C ILE A 335 9.11 7.73 -12.33
N ASN A 336 10.16 7.47 -11.55
CA ASN A 336 10.10 7.69 -10.12
C ASN A 336 10.17 9.19 -9.79
N GLN A 337 9.45 9.59 -8.74
CA GLN A 337 9.44 10.94 -8.22
C GLN A 337 10.69 11.15 -7.35
N GLY A 338 11.48 12.19 -7.65
CA GLY A 338 12.67 12.54 -6.86
C GLY A 338 13.84 13.04 -7.73
N GLY A 339 14.68 13.91 -7.16
CA GLY A 339 15.82 14.52 -7.87
C GLY A 339 16.93 13.53 -8.26
N SER A 340 16.94 12.34 -7.65
CA SER A 340 17.65 11.16 -8.14
C SER A 340 16.61 10.09 -8.38
N GLN A 341 16.58 9.50 -9.58
CA GLN A 341 15.77 8.29 -9.79
C GLN A 341 16.33 7.20 -8.87
N THR A 342 15.70 6.98 -7.72
CA THR A 342 16.12 5.92 -6.81
C THR A 342 15.75 4.59 -7.45
N GLN A 343 16.78 3.80 -7.72
CA GLN A 343 16.64 2.42 -8.12
C GLN A 343 16.50 1.54 -6.88
N LEU A 344 15.43 0.76 -6.82
CA LEU A 344 15.26 -0.31 -5.84
C LEU A 344 16.13 -1.53 -6.20
N GLU A 345 16.49 -1.65 -7.48
CA GLU A 345 17.33 -2.71 -8.03
C GLU A 345 18.46 -2.12 -8.89
N ASN A 346 19.64 -2.74 -8.89
CA ASN A 346 20.76 -2.33 -9.74
C ASN A 346 20.38 -2.31 -11.24
N GLY A 347 20.58 -1.19 -11.94
CA GLY A 347 20.36 -1.08 -13.39
C GLY A 347 20.69 0.30 -13.97
N THR A 348 20.29 0.57 -15.22
CA THR A 348 20.42 1.92 -15.83
C THR A 348 19.21 2.80 -15.53
N VAL A 349 19.43 4.01 -15.00
CA VAL A 349 18.38 5.01 -14.70
C VAL A 349 18.14 6.01 -15.82
N THR A 350 19.15 6.31 -16.65
CA THR A 350 19.05 7.24 -17.78
C THR A 350 19.04 6.52 -19.11
N ASP A 351 18.57 7.19 -20.16
CA ASP A 351 18.65 6.72 -21.56
C ASP A 351 18.10 5.31 -21.79
N ARG A 352 17.02 4.97 -21.09
CA ARG A 352 16.39 3.66 -21.16
C ARG A 352 15.84 3.44 -22.58
N PRO A 353 16.11 2.29 -23.23
CA PRO A 353 15.72 2.08 -24.60
C PRO A 353 14.19 2.01 -24.72
N ASN A 354 13.61 2.88 -25.54
CA ASN A 354 12.17 2.95 -25.77
C ASN A 354 11.68 1.95 -26.83
N ASN A 355 12.03 0.68 -26.65
CA ASN A 355 11.69 -0.42 -27.56
C ASN A 355 11.26 -1.70 -26.82
N SER A 356 11.10 -1.62 -25.50
CA SER A 356 10.68 -2.72 -24.64
C SER A 356 9.95 -2.17 -23.42
N THR A 357 9.01 -2.97 -22.92
CA THR A 357 8.25 -2.72 -21.69
C THR A 357 7.79 -4.05 -21.09
N VAL A 358 7.19 -4.01 -19.90
CA VAL A 358 6.51 -5.16 -19.32
C VAL A 358 5.18 -5.36 -20.05
N ASN A 359 5.02 -6.46 -20.78
CA ASN A 359 3.80 -6.73 -21.53
C ASN A 359 2.62 -6.97 -20.58
N MET A 360 1.45 -6.52 -20.98
CA MET A 360 0.18 -6.67 -20.27
C MET A 360 -0.75 -7.54 -21.10
N GLN A 361 -1.28 -8.61 -20.51
CA GLN A 361 -2.21 -9.53 -21.17
C GLN A 361 -3.39 -9.87 -20.26
N ASN A 362 -4.61 -9.90 -20.81
CA ASN A 362 -5.81 -10.30 -20.09
C ASN A 362 -6.04 -9.46 -18.81
N PHE A 363 -6.39 -8.18 -19.02
CA PHE A 363 -6.72 -7.25 -17.95
C PHE A 363 -8.22 -6.94 -17.98
N THR A 364 -8.85 -6.93 -16.82
CA THR A 364 -10.28 -6.63 -16.69
C THR A 364 -10.51 -5.50 -15.68
N TRP A 365 -11.30 -4.52 -16.08
CA TRP A 365 -11.88 -3.52 -15.17
C TRP A 365 -13.41 -3.61 -15.25
N ALA A 366 -14.06 -4.03 -14.18
CA ALA A 366 -15.50 -4.29 -14.19
C ALA A 366 -16.23 -3.60 -13.03
N ASN A 367 -17.41 -3.04 -13.29
CA ASN A 367 -18.28 -2.46 -12.28
C ASN A 367 -17.60 -1.39 -11.42
N PHE A 368 -17.13 -0.32 -12.08
CA PHE A 368 -16.63 0.88 -11.43
C PHE A 368 -17.77 1.88 -11.28
N THR A 369 -17.99 2.44 -10.09
CA THR A 369 -19.05 3.45 -9.89
C THR A 369 -18.59 4.59 -8.99
N GLY A 370 -18.93 5.84 -9.36
CA GLY A 370 -18.81 6.98 -8.45
C GLY A 370 -18.21 8.24 -9.08
N THR A 371 -17.44 9.01 -8.33
CA THR A 371 -17.08 10.40 -8.68
C THR A 371 -15.60 10.64 -8.95
N ILE A 372 -15.32 11.39 -10.02
CA ILE A 372 -13.99 11.89 -10.36
C ILE A 372 -13.73 13.23 -9.67
N ASN A 373 -12.61 13.35 -8.96
CA ASN A 373 -12.15 14.56 -8.31
C ASN A 373 -11.77 15.63 -9.34
N THR A 374 -12.72 16.51 -9.65
CA THR A 374 -12.53 17.61 -10.61
C THR A 374 -12.42 18.97 -9.94
N PHE A 375 -12.78 19.07 -8.66
CA PHE A 375 -12.66 20.34 -7.94
C PHE A 375 -11.25 20.58 -7.41
N GLN A 376 -10.53 19.54 -7.01
CA GLN A 376 -9.16 19.62 -6.49
C GLN A 376 -8.33 18.40 -6.94
N PRO A 377 -8.13 18.21 -8.26
CA PRO A 377 -7.47 17.02 -8.78
C PRO A 377 -6.04 16.87 -8.23
N GLY A 378 -5.63 15.62 -8.04
CA GLY A 378 -4.32 15.24 -7.53
C GLY A 378 -4.31 15.05 -6.01
N ASP A 379 -3.10 15.17 -5.45
CA ASP A 379 -2.80 15.11 -4.02
C ASP A 379 -1.54 15.96 -3.70
N GLY A 380 -1.08 15.91 -2.46
CA GLY A 380 0.14 16.60 -2.02
C GLY A 380 1.46 15.97 -2.47
N SER A 381 1.46 14.89 -3.28
CA SER A 381 2.69 14.30 -3.83
C SER A 381 3.25 15.07 -5.03
N CYS A 382 2.48 16.01 -5.60
CA CYS A 382 2.94 16.82 -6.73
C CYS A 382 4.03 17.82 -6.29
N VAL A 383 5.28 17.50 -6.61
CA VAL A 383 6.46 18.32 -6.32
C VAL A 383 7.15 18.90 -7.57
N THR A 384 6.52 18.77 -8.74
CA THR A 384 7.02 19.24 -10.04
C THR A 384 5.98 20.11 -10.75
N ASP A 385 6.41 20.92 -11.71
CA ASP A 385 5.52 21.67 -12.61
C ASP A 385 5.91 21.38 -14.08
N PRO A 386 5.05 20.68 -14.87
CA PRO A 386 3.77 20.10 -14.47
C PRO A 386 3.94 18.97 -13.43
N CYS A 387 2.86 18.63 -12.72
CA CYS A 387 2.84 17.48 -11.80
C CYS A 387 3.29 16.20 -12.51
N TRP A 388 4.03 15.34 -11.81
CA TRP A 388 4.61 14.12 -12.37
C TRP A 388 3.54 13.20 -13.00
N TYR A 389 2.35 13.13 -12.40
CA TYR A 389 1.23 12.33 -12.92
C TYR A 389 0.53 12.95 -14.15
N ASN A 390 0.95 14.15 -14.59
CA ASN A 390 0.50 14.80 -15.83
C ASN A 390 1.53 14.67 -16.96
N VAL A 391 2.79 14.32 -16.64
CA VAL A 391 3.89 14.27 -17.62
C VAL A 391 3.63 13.15 -18.63
N GLY A 392 3.89 13.42 -19.92
CA GLY A 392 3.72 12.45 -21.00
C GLY A 392 2.28 12.32 -21.52
N LEU A 393 1.29 12.88 -20.82
CA LEU A 393 -0.11 12.81 -21.20
C LEU A 393 -0.55 14.06 -22.00
N PRO A 394 -1.52 13.92 -22.92
CA PRO A 394 -2.12 15.07 -23.58
C PRO A 394 -2.86 15.95 -22.56
N ASN A 395 -3.08 17.24 -22.89
CA ASN A 395 -3.70 18.24 -22.00
C ASN A 395 -4.89 17.68 -21.19
N LEU A 396 -4.62 17.34 -19.93
CA LEU A 396 -5.58 16.75 -19.00
C LEU A 396 -6.60 17.79 -18.59
N THR A 397 -7.86 17.36 -18.56
CA THR A 397 -8.97 18.16 -18.01
C THR A 397 -9.37 17.68 -16.62
N HIS A 398 -8.72 16.63 -16.12
CA HIS A 398 -9.01 15.92 -14.88
C HIS A 398 -10.44 15.36 -14.81
N THR A 399 -11.03 15.13 -15.98
CA THR A 399 -12.31 14.42 -16.17
C THR A 399 -12.09 13.01 -16.72
N GLU A 400 -10.82 12.60 -16.84
CA GLU A 400 -10.43 11.32 -17.43
C GLU A 400 -10.84 10.16 -16.52
N ALA A 401 -11.82 9.38 -16.97
CA ALA A 401 -12.27 8.16 -16.31
C ALA A 401 -11.26 7.02 -16.50
N ILE A 402 -10.67 6.97 -17.71
CA ILE A 402 -9.77 5.92 -18.15
C ILE A 402 -8.56 6.58 -18.83
N ILE A 403 -7.37 6.18 -18.40
CA ILE A 403 -6.11 6.50 -19.07
C ILE A 403 -5.39 5.18 -19.33
N ILE A 404 -5.18 4.86 -20.61
CA ILE A 404 -4.42 3.70 -21.07
C ILE A 404 -3.24 4.20 -21.91
N GLU A 405 -2.07 4.26 -21.29
CA GLU A 405 -0.81 4.56 -21.96
C GLU A 405 0.03 3.30 -22.09
N CYS A 406 -0.01 2.71 -23.29
CA CYS A 406 0.85 1.63 -23.70
C CYS A 406 2.12 2.19 -24.34
N ASN A 407 3.25 1.49 -24.19
CA ASN A 407 4.54 1.94 -24.68
C ASN A 407 4.85 1.44 -26.10
N ALA A 408 4.27 0.30 -26.47
CA ALA A 408 4.38 -0.27 -27.80
C ALA A 408 3.02 -0.84 -28.23
N ASN A 409 2.74 -0.84 -29.54
CA ASN A 409 1.46 -1.25 -30.11
C ASN A 409 1.04 -2.68 -29.71
N ASN A 410 1.98 -3.55 -29.33
CA ASN A 410 1.72 -4.93 -28.91
C ASN A 410 1.87 -5.16 -27.40
N SER A 411 2.08 -4.13 -26.61
CA SER A 411 2.37 -4.25 -25.18
C SER A 411 1.12 -4.38 -24.30
N CYS A 412 -0.06 -4.10 -24.85
CA CYS A 412 -1.36 -4.17 -24.18
C CYS A 412 -2.33 -5.02 -25.00
N GLN A 413 -2.69 -6.19 -24.47
CA GLN A 413 -3.51 -7.18 -25.19
C GLN A 413 -4.61 -7.74 -24.30
N ASP A 414 -5.75 -8.05 -24.91
CA ASP A 414 -6.91 -8.67 -24.28
C ASP A 414 -7.45 -7.87 -23.08
N PHE A 415 -7.53 -6.54 -23.21
CA PHE A 415 -8.14 -5.68 -22.20
C PHE A 415 -9.65 -5.68 -22.35
N GLN A 416 -10.35 -5.67 -21.21
CA GLN A 416 -11.81 -5.63 -21.14
C GLN A 416 -12.26 -4.62 -20.08
N LEU A 417 -13.17 -3.73 -20.46
CA LEU A 417 -13.80 -2.79 -19.53
C LEU A 417 -15.32 -2.92 -19.62
N SER A 418 -15.98 -3.10 -18.49
CA SER A 418 -17.44 -3.25 -18.43
C SER A 418 -18.03 -2.52 -17.24
N ASP A 419 -19.25 -1.97 -17.41
CA ASP A 419 -19.99 -1.29 -16.36
C ASP A 419 -19.22 -0.15 -15.65
N ILE A 420 -18.53 0.70 -16.43
CA ILE A 420 -17.78 1.86 -15.92
C ILE A 420 -18.71 3.07 -15.81
N ASN A 421 -19.29 3.24 -14.62
CA ASN A 421 -20.27 4.28 -14.27
C ASN A 421 -19.63 5.38 -13.39
N VAL A 422 -18.60 6.04 -13.90
CA VAL A 422 -17.89 7.12 -13.20
C VAL A 422 -18.18 8.48 -13.82
N PHE A 423 -18.38 9.49 -12.99
CA PHE A 423 -18.75 10.83 -13.43
C PHE A 423 -17.90 11.93 -12.78
N PRO A 424 -17.41 12.91 -13.55
CA PRO A 424 -16.86 14.15 -13.01
C PRO A 424 -17.79 14.82 -11.99
N GLN A 425 -17.27 15.29 -10.86
CA GLN A 425 -18.04 16.12 -9.92
C GLN A 425 -18.60 17.39 -10.56
N THR A 426 -17.91 17.92 -11.57
CA THR A 426 -18.38 19.05 -12.40
C THR A 426 -19.54 18.68 -13.33
N MET A 427 -19.91 17.40 -13.43
CA MET A 427 -20.87 16.86 -14.40
C MET A 427 -20.46 17.06 -15.86
N ALA A 428 -19.19 17.38 -16.11
CA ALA A 428 -18.61 17.32 -17.45
C ALA A 428 -18.66 15.89 -17.99
N GLN A 429 -18.52 15.74 -19.30
CA GLN A 429 -18.44 14.41 -19.90
C GLN A 429 -17.17 13.70 -19.41
N PRO A 430 -17.26 12.44 -18.94
CA PRO A 430 -16.08 11.65 -18.62
C PRO A 430 -15.24 11.45 -19.88
N ARG A 431 -13.93 11.42 -19.73
CA ARG A 431 -12.99 11.31 -20.87
C ARG A 431 -12.16 10.04 -20.83
N VAL A 432 -11.64 9.67 -21.99
CA VAL A 432 -10.60 8.64 -22.13
C VAL A 432 -9.36 9.22 -22.79
N ILE A 433 -8.21 8.72 -22.36
CA ILE A 433 -6.94 8.79 -23.08
C ILE A 433 -6.50 7.37 -23.45
N CYS A 434 -6.19 7.17 -24.73
CA CYS A 434 -5.61 5.96 -25.28
C CYS A 434 -4.33 6.32 -26.05
N ILE A 435 -3.21 5.70 -25.68
CA ILE A 435 -1.93 5.81 -26.38
C ILE A 435 -1.45 4.38 -26.66
N ASP A 436 -1.24 4.08 -27.93
CA ASP A 436 -0.73 2.80 -28.46
C ASP A 436 -1.47 1.53 -27.97
N ALA A 437 -2.71 1.68 -27.53
CA ALA A 437 -3.62 0.58 -27.21
C ALA A 437 -4.42 0.17 -28.45
N GLU A 438 -3.91 -0.81 -29.20
CA GLU A 438 -4.46 -1.20 -30.50
C GLU A 438 -5.81 -1.92 -30.38
N ALA A 439 -6.78 -1.49 -31.18
CA ALA A 439 -8.12 -2.11 -31.21
C ALA A 439 -8.09 -3.58 -31.65
N GLU A 440 -7.18 -3.94 -32.56
CA GLU A 440 -7.03 -5.31 -33.08
C GLU A 440 -6.54 -6.30 -32.01
N LEU A 441 -5.89 -5.80 -30.96
CA LEU A 441 -5.40 -6.59 -29.84
C LEU A 441 -6.35 -6.56 -28.63
N ASN A 442 -7.40 -5.74 -28.69
CA ASN A 442 -8.33 -5.48 -27.59
C ASN A 442 -9.77 -5.47 -28.13
N LEU A 443 -10.18 -6.57 -28.77
CA LEU A 443 -11.47 -6.69 -29.46
C LEU A 443 -12.68 -6.48 -28.52
N ASP A 444 -12.51 -6.82 -27.24
CA ASP A 444 -13.53 -6.74 -26.21
C ASP A 444 -13.29 -5.59 -25.21
N LEU A 445 -12.60 -4.51 -25.64
CA LEU A 445 -12.23 -3.39 -24.78
C LEU A 445 -13.43 -2.72 -24.08
N GLY A 446 -14.63 -2.79 -24.68
CA GLY A 446 -15.86 -2.23 -24.12
C GLY A 446 -16.08 -0.74 -24.38
N PHE A 447 -15.19 -0.10 -25.14
CA PHE A 447 -15.35 1.24 -25.71
C PHE A 447 -14.41 1.44 -26.90
N VAL A 448 -14.62 2.51 -27.68
CA VAL A 448 -13.70 2.87 -28.78
C VAL A 448 -12.46 3.57 -28.21
N CYS A 449 -11.28 2.97 -28.34
CA CYS A 449 -10.03 3.56 -27.86
C CYS A 449 -9.62 4.78 -28.69
N ALA A 450 -10.08 5.97 -28.27
CA ALA A 450 -9.73 7.24 -28.87
C ALA A 450 -9.78 8.37 -27.84
N ASN A 451 -8.82 9.30 -27.91
CA ASN A 451 -8.77 10.45 -27.01
C ASN A 451 -10.04 11.30 -27.17
N GLY A 452 -10.81 11.46 -26.10
CA GLY A 452 -12.10 12.14 -26.20
C GLY A 452 -13.05 11.81 -25.07
N THR A 453 -14.35 11.90 -25.35
CA THR A 453 -15.42 11.52 -24.42
C THR A 453 -15.49 10.01 -24.31
N TYR A 454 -15.58 9.49 -23.09
CA TYR A 454 -15.86 8.08 -22.83
C TYR A 454 -17.29 7.75 -23.27
N VAL A 455 -17.41 6.77 -24.16
CA VAL A 455 -18.69 6.22 -24.60
C VAL A 455 -18.56 4.70 -24.62
N PRO A 456 -19.25 3.96 -23.72
CA PRO A 456 -19.22 2.50 -23.75
C PRO A 456 -19.83 1.96 -25.03
N THR A 457 -19.27 0.88 -25.57
CA THR A 457 -19.91 0.12 -26.65
C THR A 457 -21.03 -0.74 -26.05
N LEU A 458 -22.19 -0.75 -26.72
CA LEU A 458 -23.39 -1.49 -26.31
C LEU A 458 -23.21 -3.01 -26.36
#